data_AF-Q2IF53-F1
#
_entry.id   AF-Q2IF53-F1
#
_cell.length_a   1.000
_cell.length_b   1.000
_cell.length_c   1.000
_cell.angle_alpha   90.00
_cell.angle_beta   90.00
_cell.angle_gamma   90.00
#
_symmetry.space_group_name_H-M   'P 1'
#
loop_
_entity.id
_entity.type
_entity.pdbx_description
1 polymer ?
#
loop_
_entity_poly.entity_id
_entity_poly.type
_entity_poly.pdbx_seq_one_letter_code
_entity_poly.pdbx_strand_id
1 'polypeptide(L)'
;MSPKLPASPSAKADRLAKLSRIASMADVLNYAGPRPDGRDGKGPYGARMSDALAMLFARALRDDFPGILPRQDGTGGESRARTAKGFKKLDVNYSTPELGLALGVSIKTVNYRDPGTKRYTKNYSRVDNELRAEAMDYHERQPYSVLACVLYLPYDACDDAGVAKGEEAGISSFGAAVRYFRNRIPRSEPHDVPDLFERFFIGLYETDGPRRGTAAYYDVARPRPPRAGRPDASQVIRFEDVIREIRSTYDDRNNPPFDWS
;
A
#
# COMPACT_ATOMS: atom_id res chain seq x y z
N MET A 1 -4.61 25.93 23.16
CA MET A 1 -4.65 25.09 21.94
C MET A 1 -5.67 25.71 21.00
N SER A 2 -5.23 26.40 19.95
CA SER A 2 -6.16 26.97 18.97
C SER A 2 -6.73 25.85 18.10
N PRO A 3 -8.07 25.75 17.93
CA PRO A 3 -8.65 24.74 17.07
C PRO A 3 -8.22 25.01 15.62
N LYS A 4 -7.76 23.97 14.90
CA LYS A 4 -7.53 24.05 13.46
C LYS A 4 -8.87 24.37 12.80
N LEU A 5 -9.00 25.58 12.25
CA LEU A 5 -10.13 25.96 11.41
C LEU A 5 -10.28 24.93 10.28
N PRO A 6 -11.51 24.47 9.98
CA PRO A 6 -11.75 23.58 8.85
C PRO A 6 -11.26 24.24 7.57
N ALA A 7 -10.70 23.44 6.66
CA ALA A 7 -10.30 23.93 5.34
C ALA A 7 -11.48 24.64 4.67
N SER A 8 -11.23 25.78 4.02
CA SER A 8 -12.28 26.51 3.30
C SER A 8 -12.95 25.58 2.27
N PRO A 9 -14.25 25.74 1.99
CA PRO A 9 -14.96 24.92 1.02
C PRO A 9 -14.26 24.87 -0.35
N SER A 10 -13.64 25.99 -0.77
CA SER A 10 -12.83 26.09 -1.99
C SER A 10 -11.57 25.21 -1.94
N ALA A 11 -10.80 25.22 -0.84
CA ALA A 11 -9.59 24.41 -0.71
C ALA A 11 -9.89 22.90 -0.72
N LYS A 12 -11.04 22.49 -0.17
CA LYS A 12 -11.49 21.09 -0.23
C LYS A 12 -11.87 20.68 -1.65
N ALA A 13 -12.62 21.51 -2.38
CA ALA A 13 -13.00 21.24 -3.76
C ALA A 13 -11.76 21.14 -4.68
N ASP A 14 -10.80 22.05 -4.52
CA ASP A 14 -9.55 22.03 -5.29
C ASP A 14 -8.72 20.77 -5.02
N ARG A 15 -8.69 20.30 -3.77
CA ARG A 15 -8.01 19.05 -3.40
C ARG A 15 -8.65 17.86 -4.11
N LEU A 16 -9.98 17.75 -4.07
CA LEU A 16 -10.71 16.65 -4.70
C LEU A 16 -10.54 16.63 -6.22
N ALA A 17 -10.62 17.81 -6.86
CA ALA A 17 -10.41 17.97 -8.29
C ALA A 17 -8.98 17.62 -8.74
N LYS A 18 -7.98 17.78 -7.87
CA LYS A 18 -6.60 17.32 -8.13
C LYS A 18 -6.48 15.81 -7.96
N LEU A 19 -7.08 15.25 -6.91
CA LEU A 19 -7.08 13.79 -6.69
C LEU A 19 -7.77 13.03 -7.83
N SER A 20 -8.89 13.52 -8.34
CA SER A 20 -9.62 12.84 -9.44
C SER A 20 -8.82 12.69 -10.74
N ARG A 21 -7.70 13.43 -10.88
CA ARG A 21 -6.82 13.41 -12.05
C ARG A 21 -5.66 12.43 -11.93
N ILE A 22 -5.44 11.82 -10.77
CA ILE A 22 -4.35 10.86 -10.59
C ILE A 22 -4.54 9.68 -11.56
N ALA A 23 -3.54 9.43 -12.40
CA ALA A 23 -3.52 8.31 -13.35
C ALA A 23 -2.17 7.58 -13.38
N SER A 24 -1.14 8.13 -12.74
CA SER A 24 0.21 7.57 -12.71
C SER A 24 0.91 7.82 -11.38
N MET A 25 2.01 7.10 -11.14
CA MET A 25 2.88 7.35 -10.00
C MET A 25 3.57 8.73 -10.11
N ALA A 26 3.78 9.27 -11.31
CA ALA A 26 4.24 10.64 -11.48
C ALA A 26 3.22 11.66 -10.94
N ASP A 27 1.93 11.45 -11.21
CA ASP A 27 0.86 12.30 -10.67
C ASP A 27 0.79 12.21 -9.14
N VAL A 28 0.98 11.01 -8.58
CA VAL A 28 1.07 10.79 -7.12
C VAL A 28 2.16 11.66 -6.51
N LEU A 29 3.37 11.64 -7.08
CA LEU A 29 4.48 12.45 -6.56
C LEU A 29 4.23 13.95 -6.77
N ASN A 30 3.59 14.34 -7.87
CA ASN A 30 3.22 15.73 -8.11
C ASN A 30 2.19 16.23 -7.09
N TYR A 31 1.20 15.40 -6.75
CA TYR A 31 0.19 15.71 -5.75
C TYR A 31 0.76 15.74 -4.32
N ALA A 32 1.66 14.80 -3.99
CA ALA A 32 2.34 14.78 -2.70
C ALA A 32 3.20 16.05 -2.48
N GLY A 33 3.69 16.65 -3.57
CA GLY A 33 4.59 17.79 -3.56
C GLY A 33 6.04 17.37 -3.28
N PRO A 34 6.95 18.34 -3.09
CA PRO A 34 8.34 18.02 -2.81
C PRO A 34 8.47 17.25 -1.50
N ARG A 35 9.33 16.23 -1.49
CA ARG A 35 9.66 15.45 -0.30
C ARG A 35 10.45 16.35 0.67
N PRO A 36 9.96 16.57 1.91
CA PRO A 36 10.66 17.37 2.91
C PRO A 36 12.02 16.80 3.33
N ASP A 37 13.03 17.66 3.42
CA ASP A 37 14.37 17.29 3.95
C ASP A 37 14.39 17.24 5.49
N GLY A 38 13.55 18.05 6.15
CA GLY A 38 13.43 18.17 7.61
C GLY A 38 12.35 17.27 8.23
N ARG A 39 12.25 17.28 9.57
CA ARG A 39 11.18 16.55 10.29
C ARG A 39 9.79 17.15 10.03
N ASP A 40 9.74 18.46 9.83
CA ASP A 40 8.50 19.18 9.56
C ASP A 40 7.98 18.83 8.15
N GLY A 41 6.67 18.58 8.04
CA GLY A 41 6.03 18.26 6.77
C GLY A 41 6.08 16.78 6.36
N LYS A 42 6.85 15.91 7.04
CA LYS A 42 6.92 14.47 6.72
C LYS A 42 5.57 13.76 6.78
N GLY A 43 4.80 14.03 7.83
CA GLY A 43 3.45 13.49 8.02
C GLY A 43 2.49 13.94 6.91
N PRO A 44 2.33 15.25 6.67
CA PRO A 44 1.51 15.77 5.57
C PRO A 44 1.91 15.23 4.19
N TYR A 45 3.20 15.09 3.89
CA TYR A 45 3.67 14.47 2.64
C TYR A 45 3.20 13.02 2.53
N GLY A 46 3.42 12.21 3.58
CA GLY A 46 3.02 10.80 3.58
C GLY A 46 1.52 10.63 3.41
N ALA A 47 0.72 11.44 4.09
CA ALA A 47 -0.75 11.42 3.95
C ALA A 47 -1.20 11.75 2.52
N ARG A 48 -0.67 12.83 1.92
CA ARG A 48 -1.02 13.18 0.52
C ARG A 48 -0.60 12.10 -0.48
N MET A 49 0.57 11.50 -0.27
CA MET A 49 1.05 10.43 -1.12
C MET A 49 0.15 9.19 -1.03
N SER A 50 -0.21 8.77 0.19
CA SER A 50 -1.16 7.66 0.41
C SER A 50 -2.53 7.93 -0.22
N ASP A 51 -3.10 9.13 -0.06
CA ASP A 51 -4.37 9.51 -0.69
C ASP A 51 -4.34 9.36 -2.22
N ALA A 52 -3.26 9.83 -2.84
CA ALA A 52 -3.11 9.76 -4.30
C ALA A 52 -2.87 8.32 -4.77
N LEU A 53 -2.10 7.53 -4.02
CA LEU A 53 -1.94 6.09 -4.30
C LEU A 53 -3.29 5.36 -4.21
N ALA A 54 -4.08 5.62 -3.17
CA ALA A 54 -5.42 5.06 -3.03
C ALA A 54 -6.30 5.38 -4.23
N MET A 55 -6.27 6.62 -4.71
CA MET A 55 -6.98 7.01 -5.92
C MET A 55 -6.48 6.27 -7.17
N LEU A 56 -5.16 6.10 -7.31
CA LEU A 56 -4.55 5.38 -8.42
C LEU A 56 -5.05 3.92 -8.49
N PHE A 57 -5.03 3.21 -7.36
CA PHE A 57 -5.54 1.84 -7.27
C PHE A 57 -7.06 1.78 -7.52
N ALA A 58 -7.84 2.61 -6.84
CA ALA A 58 -9.30 2.61 -7.02
C ALA A 58 -9.72 2.97 -8.44
N ARG A 59 -8.96 3.83 -9.12
CA ARG A 59 -9.17 4.12 -10.55
C ARG A 59 -8.93 2.88 -11.40
N ALA A 60 -7.82 2.18 -11.20
CA ALA A 60 -7.45 1.02 -12.01
C ALA A 60 -8.35 -0.20 -11.79
N LEU A 61 -8.92 -0.34 -10.59
CA LEU A 61 -9.84 -1.42 -10.23
C LEU A 61 -11.32 -1.10 -10.57
N ARG A 62 -11.64 0.14 -10.97
CA ARG A 62 -13.05 0.60 -11.00
C ARG A 62 -13.94 -0.14 -11.99
N ASP A 63 -13.38 -0.54 -13.12
CA ASP A 63 -14.13 -1.21 -14.18
C ASP A 63 -14.58 -2.62 -13.74
N ASP A 64 -13.77 -3.30 -12.94
CA ASP A 64 -14.05 -4.63 -12.40
C ASP A 64 -14.83 -4.57 -11.07
N PHE A 65 -14.73 -3.47 -10.34
CA PHE A 65 -15.35 -3.29 -9.01
C PHE A 65 -16.24 -2.02 -8.96
N PRO A 66 -17.45 -2.06 -9.54
CA PRO A 66 -18.35 -0.91 -9.59
C PRO A 66 -18.72 -0.39 -8.20
N GLY A 67 -18.31 0.84 -7.89
CA GLY A 67 -18.54 1.44 -6.56
C GLY A 67 -17.37 1.35 -5.59
N ILE A 68 -16.21 0.84 -6.04
CA ILE A 68 -14.95 0.90 -5.28
C ILE A 68 -14.63 2.33 -4.82
N LEU A 69 -14.14 2.43 -3.60
CA LEU A 69 -13.71 3.66 -2.94
C LEU A 69 -12.17 3.74 -2.93
N PRO A 70 -11.57 4.93 -3.10
CA PRO A 70 -12.22 6.22 -3.32
C PRO A 70 -12.96 6.33 -4.67
N ARG A 71 -14.01 7.15 -4.71
CA ARG A 71 -14.81 7.44 -5.91
C ARG A 71 -14.00 8.27 -6.90
N GLN A 72 -14.44 8.28 -8.16
CA GLN A 72 -13.77 9.00 -9.24
C GLN A 72 -13.59 10.51 -8.97
N ASP A 73 -14.49 11.12 -8.19
CA ASP A 73 -14.44 12.53 -7.82
C ASP A 73 -13.51 12.85 -6.64
N GLY A 74 -12.77 11.87 -6.11
CA GLY A 74 -11.93 12.06 -4.92
C GLY A 74 -12.63 11.77 -3.60
N THR A 75 -13.94 11.60 -3.58
CA THR A 75 -14.70 11.37 -2.34
C THR A 75 -14.65 9.91 -1.91
N GLY A 76 -15.04 9.63 -0.66
CA GLY A 76 -15.00 8.27 -0.12
C GLY A 76 -13.59 7.74 0.15
N GLY A 77 -12.55 8.55 -0.02
CA GLY A 77 -11.26 8.30 0.62
C GLY A 77 -11.42 8.21 2.13
N GLU A 78 -10.62 7.35 2.76
CA GLU A 78 -10.77 6.99 4.18
C GLU A 78 -12.16 6.36 4.49
N SER A 79 -12.63 5.48 3.61
CA SER A 79 -13.93 4.83 3.79
C SER A 79 -13.97 4.06 5.12
N ARG A 80 -15.02 4.30 5.90
CA ARG A 80 -15.16 3.76 7.25
C ARG A 80 -15.71 2.34 7.18
N ALA A 81 -14.87 1.32 7.35
CA ALA A 81 -15.33 -0.01 7.67
C ALA A 81 -15.66 -0.06 9.18
N ARG A 82 -16.88 -0.47 9.55
CA ARG A 82 -17.31 -0.55 10.96
C ARG A 82 -16.63 -1.75 11.64
N THR A 83 -15.79 -1.54 12.65
CA THR A 83 -15.12 -2.60 13.42
C THR A 83 -15.75 -2.78 14.80
N ALA A 84 -15.38 -3.84 15.53
CA ALA A 84 -15.86 -4.11 16.88
C ALA A 84 -15.46 -3.04 17.91
N LYS A 85 -14.41 -2.25 17.63
CA LYS A 85 -13.90 -1.16 18.50
C LYS A 85 -13.97 0.24 17.86
N GLY A 86 -14.69 0.42 16.75
CA GLY A 86 -14.82 1.73 16.10
C GLY A 86 -15.01 1.68 14.59
N PHE A 87 -14.41 2.61 13.86
CA PHE A 87 -14.29 2.56 12.41
C PHE A 87 -12.82 2.48 12.04
N LYS A 88 -12.46 1.53 11.17
CA LYS A 88 -11.11 1.44 10.62
C LYS A 88 -11.12 1.77 9.14
N LYS A 89 -10.03 2.40 8.71
CA LYS A 89 -9.90 3.04 7.42
C LYS A 89 -9.02 2.15 6.55
N LEU A 90 -9.58 1.61 5.49
CA LEU A 90 -8.79 1.05 4.39
C LEU A 90 -8.58 2.15 3.34
N ASP A 91 -7.44 2.10 2.67
CA ASP A 91 -7.08 3.08 1.65
C ASP A 91 -7.94 2.90 0.40
N VAL A 92 -8.16 1.64 -0.02
CA VAL A 92 -9.09 1.25 -1.09
C VAL A 92 -10.05 0.20 -0.55
N ASN A 93 -11.34 0.34 -0.86
CA ASN A 93 -12.35 -0.59 -0.38
C ASN A 93 -13.49 -0.75 -1.38
N TYR A 94 -13.86 -1.99 -1.65
CA TYR A 94 -15.06 -2.41 -2.34
C TYR A 94 -15.77 -3.45 -1.47
N SER A 95 -17.09 -3.37 -1.35
CA SER A 95 -17.87 -4.35 -0.61
C SER A 95 -19.24 -4.47 -1.24
N THR A 96 -19.73 -5.70 -1.35
CA THR A 96 -21.12 -6.03 -1.68
C THR A 96 -21.79 -6.51 -0.39
N PRO A 97 -22.47 -5.63 0.36
CA PRO A 97 -23.03 -5.96 1.68
C PRO A 97 -23.95 -7.17 1.66
N GLU A 98 -24.64 -7.41 0.54
CA GLU A 98 -25.62 -8.48 0.37
C GLU A 98 -24.97 -9.87 0.30
N LEU A 99 -23.71 -9.95 -0.15
CA LEU A 99 -22.97 -11.22 -0.32
C LEU A 99 -21.87 -11.42 0.73
N GLY A 100 -21.58 -10.41 1.56
CA GLY A 100 -20.49 -10.49 2.56
C GLY A 100 -19.08 -10.57 1.94
N LEU A 101 -18.97 -10.21 0.66
CA LEU A 101 -17.73 -10.18 -0.10
C LEU A 101 -17.17 -8.77 -0.13
N ALA A 102 -15.87 -8.64 0.10
CA ALA A 102 -15.21 -7.36 0.13
C ALA A 102 -13.77 -7.47 -0.37
N LEU A 103 -13.31 -6.44 -1.06
CA LEU A 103 -11.94 -6.24 -1.51
C LEU A 103 -11.38 -5.01 -0.81
N GLY A 104 -10.25 -5.18 -0.12
CA GLY A 104 -9.49 -4.11 0.48
C GLY A 104 -8.08 -4.02 -0.10
N VAL A 105 -7.55 -2.79 -0.21
CA VAL A 105 -6.11 -2.57 -0.39
C VAL A 105 -5.62 -1.65 0.72
N SER A 106 -4.66 -2.15 1.52
CA SER A 106 -3.92 -1.34 2.51
C SER A 106 -2.64 -0.82 1.89
N ILE A 107 -2.40 0.49 1.99
CA ILE A 107 -1.28 1.19 1.38
C ILE A 107 -0.43 1.82 2.48
N LYS A 108 0.82 1.40 2.57
CA LYS A 108 1.79 1.96 3.51
C LYS A 108 2.93 2.63 2.76
N THR A 109 3.39 3.77 3.25
CA THR A 109 4.51 4.49 2.65
C THR A 109 5.62 4.68 3.68
N VAL A 110 6.85 4.29 3.34
CA VAL A 110 8.04 4.52 4.15
C VAL A 110 8.96 5.43 3.36
N ASN A 111 8.81 6.72 3.59
CA ASN A 111 9.38 7.76 2.73
C ASN A 111 10.61 8.42 3.31
N TYR A 112 11.25 7.91 4.37
CA TYR A 112 12.43 8.60 4.94
C TYR A 112 13.42 7.63 5.57
N ARG A 113 14.69 7.89 5.30
CA ARG A 113 15.82 7.31 6.02
C ARG A 113 15.81 7.82 7.46
N ASP A 114 16.14 6.94 8.39
CA ASP A 114 16.46 7.33 9.76
C ASP A 114 17.77 8.14 9.79
N PRO A 115 17.83 9.28 10.49
CA PRO A 115 19.05 10.09 10.54
C PRO A 115 20.27 9.38 11.13
N GLY A 116 20.07 8.40 12.02
CA GLY A 116 21.12 7.64 12.68
C GLY A 116 21.66 6.51 11.81
N THR A 117 20.78 5.64 11.30
CA THR A 117 21.19 4.48 10.48
C THR A 117 21.34 4.80 8.99
N LYS A 118 20.82 5.94 8.54
CA LYS A 118 20.71 6.35 7.11
C LYS A 118 19.90 5.37 6.25
N ARG A 119 19.02 4.60 6.88
CA ARG A 119 18.24 3.50 6.28
C ARG A 119 16.75 3.63 6.53
N TYR A 120 15.92 2.94 5.75
CA TYR A 120 14.45 2.99 5.83
C TYR A 120 13.83 2.01 6.85
N THR A 121 14.63 1.19 7.52
CA THR A 121 14.19 0.08 8.39
C THR A 121 13.45 0.49 9.67
N LYS A 122 13.69 1.70 10.21
CA LYS A 122 13.23 2.11 11.54
C LYS A 122 11.73 1.96 11.78
N ASN A 123 10.90 2.14 10.76
CA ASN A 123 9.45 2.16 10.90
C ASN A 123 8.78 0.80 10.63
N TYR A 124 9.52 -0.26 10.30
CA TYR A 124 8.90 -1.52 9.88
C TYR A 124 8.05 -2.17 10.97
N SER A 125 8.49 -2.16 12.23
CA SER A 125 7.68 -2.70 13.34
C SER A 125 6.39 -1.91 13.57
N ARG A 126 6.44 -0.57 13.48
CA ARG A 126 5.22 0.26 13.58
C ARG A 126 4.25 -0.03 12.43
N VAL A 127 4.79 -0.12 11.21
CA VAL A 127 4.00 -0.43 10.00
C VAL A 127 3.37 -1.82 10.11
N ASP A 128 4.09 -2.84 10.59
CA ASP A 128 3.56 -4.18 10.80
C ASP A 128 2.44 -4.20 11.86
N ASN A 129 2.61 -3.50 12.99
CA ASN A 129 1.56 -3.40 14.00
C ASN A 129 0.27 -2.78 13.43
N GLU A 130 0.39 -1.76 12.59
CA GLU A 130 -0.76 -1.15 11.90
C GLU A 130 -1.40 -2.12 10.91
N LEU A 131 -0.59 -2.78 10.07
CA LEU A 131 -1.05 -3.75 9.07
C LEU A 131 -1.76 -4.95 9.70
N ARG A 132 -1.18 -5.54 10.74
CA ARG A 132 -1.78 -6.66 11.48
C ARG A 132 -3.12 -6.28 12.04
N ALA A 133 -3.20 -5.13 12.69
CA ALA A 133 -4.45 -4.66 13.23
C ALA A 133 -5.48 -4.45 12.10
N GLU A 134 -5.10 -3.87 10.96
CA GLU A 134 -5.99 -3.67 9.81
C GLU A 134 -6.53 -4.98 9.25
N ALA A 135 -5.65 -5.96 9.04
CA ALA A 135 -6.01 -7.29 8.56
C ALA A 135 -6.97 -7.98 9.53
N MET A 136 -6.65 -8.00 10.84
CA MET A 136 -7.51 -8.61 11.86
C MET A 136 -8.91 -8.00 11.86
N ASP A 137 -8.99 -6.67 11.95
CA ASP A 137 -10.28 -5.98 11.99
C ASP A 137 -11.13 -6.20 10.72
N TYR A 138 -10.47 -6.39 9.57
CA TYR A 138 -11.15 -6.63 8.30
C TYR A 138 -11.64 -8.07 8.18
N HIS A 139 -10.77 -9.05 8.41
CA HIS A 139 -11.08 -10.47 8.27
C HIS A 139 -11.99 -11.01 9.37
N GLU A 140 -11.91 -10.51 10.61
CA GLU A 140 -12.85 -10.91 11.66
C GLU A 140 -14.29 -10.49 11.33
N ARG A 141 -14.47 -9.38 10.60
CA ARG A 141 -15.79 -8.88 10.17
C ARG A 141 -16.26 -9.50 8.87
N GLN A 142 -15.36 -9.68 7.91
CA GLN A 142 -15.64 -10.22 6.59
C GLN A 142 -14.64 -11.36 6.31
N PRO A 143 -14.86 -12.58 6.85
CA PRO A 143 -13.91 -13.68 6.73
C PRO A 143 -13.59 -14.06 5.27
N TYR A 144 -14.54 -13.86 4.38
CA TYR A 144 -14.42 -14.13 2.94
C TYR A 144 -13.83 -12.97 2.14
N SER A 145 -13.52 -11.84 2.79
CA SER A 145 -12.90 -10.72 2.10
C SER A 145 -11.47 -11.05 1.66
N VAL A 146 -11.04 -10.34 0.62
CA VAL A 146 -9.65 -10.32 0.14
C VAL A 146 -9.03 -8.99 0.53
N LEU A 147 -7.85 -9.04 1.14
CA LEU A 147 -7.08 -7.88 1.52
C LEU A 147 -5.66 -7.98 0.94
N ALA A 148 -5.35 -7.05 0.04
CA ALA A 148 -4.00 -6.86 -0.48
C ALA A 148 -3.27 -5.76 0.30
N CYS A 149 -1.96 -5.93 0.48
CA CYS A 149 -1.08 -4.89 1.03
C CYS A 149 -0.09 -4.39 -0.02
N VAL A 150 0.15 -3.08 -0.05
CA VAL A 150 1.23 -2.48 -0.84
C VAL A 150 2.06 -1.54 0.02
N LEU A 151 3.32 -1.91 0.26
CA LEU A 151 4.30 -1.07 0.93
C LEU A 151 5.14 -0.32 -0.10
N TYR A 152 5.07 1.01 -0.13
CA TYR A 152 5.90 1.84 -0.98
C TYR A 152 7.20 2.24 -0.30
N LEU A 153 8.30 1.99 -1.01
CA LEU A 153 9.67 2.37 -0.65
C LEU A 153 10.31 3.15 -1.80
N PRO A 154 11.03 4.26 -1.52
CA PRO A 154 11.95 4.84 -2.48
C PRO A 154 12.93 3.81 -3.02
N TYR A 155 13.26 3.88 -4.31
CA TYR A 155 14.14 2.90 -4.97
C TYR A 155 15.54 2.85 -4.35
N ASP A 156 16.03 3.98 -3.81
CA ASP A 156 17.31 4.05 -3.11
C ASP A 156 17.35 3.21 -1.81
N ALA A 157 16.21 2.67 -1.35
CA ALA A 157 16.15 1.66 -0.28
C ALA A 157 16.74 0.30 -0.68
N CYS A 158 16.99 0.06 -1.97
CA CYS A 158 17.72 -1.10 -2.47
C CYS A 158 19.24 -0.97 -2.27
N ASP A 159 19.74 0.26 -2.19
CA ASP A 159 21.17 0.57 -2.28
C ASP A 159 21.75 1.03 -0.93
N ASP A 160 20.96 1.00 0.14
CA ASP A 160 21.32 1.54 1.45
C ASP A 160 21.91 0.50 2.42
N ALA A 161 22.36 -0.65 1.91
CA ALA A 161 22.92 -1.75 2.70
C ALA A 161 23.96 -1.25 3.73
N GLY A 162 23.67 -1.48 5.00
CA GLY A 162 24.47 -0.97 6.12
C GLY A 162 25.20 -2.07 6.89
N VAL A 163 26.13 -1.64 7.73
CA VAL A 163 26.80 -2.44 8.77
C VAL A 163 26.43 -1.92 10.18
N ALA A 164 25.30 -1.22 10.30
CA ALA A 164 24.88 -0.60 11.54
C ALA A 164 24.61 -1.65 12.64
N LYS A 165 24.87 -1.28 13.89
CA LYS A 165 24.76 -2.17 15.07
C LYS A 165 23.32 -2.71 15.20
N GLY A 166 23.18 -4.04 15.24
CA GLY A 166 21.89 -4.73 15.36
C GLY A 166 21.21 -5.06 14.02
N GLU A 167 21.83 -4.69 12.89
CA GLU A 167 21.37 -5.06 11.55
C GLU A 167 22.32 -6.08 10.92
N GLU A 168 21.78 -6.97 10.10
CA GLU A 168 22.60 -7.94 9.37
C GLU A 168 23.34 -7.23 8.23
N ALA A 169 24.67 -7.37 8.23
CA ALA A 169 25.52 -6.77 7.22
C ALA A 169 25.15 -7.23 5.81
N GLY A 170 25.17 -6.27 4.87
CA GLY A 170 24.94 -6.53 3.45
C GLY A 170 23.47 -6.75 3.07
N ILE A 171 22.51 -6.39 3.94
CA ILE A 171 21.08 -6.37 3.60
C ILE A 171 20.60 -4.92 3.45
N SER A 172 20.03 -4.59 2.30
CA SER A 172 19.36 -3.31 2.02
C SER A 172 18.03 -3.18 2.78
N SER A 173 17.49 -1.98 2.91
CA SER A 173 16.17 -1.75 3.49
C SER A 173 15.07 -2.47 2.72
N PHE A 174 15.17 -2.55 1.39
CA PHE A 174 14.29 -3.37 0.56
C PHE A 174 14.37 -4.86 0.92
N GLY A 175 15.57 -5.43 0.92
CA GLY A 175 15.77 -6.85 1.27
C GLY A 175 15.29 -7.15 2.70
N ALA A 176 15.52 -6.21 3.63
CA ALA A 176 15.00 -6.28 4.99
C ALA A 176 13.46 -6.23 5.02
N ALA A 177 12.81 -5.40 4.20
CA ALA A 177 11.36 -5.32 4.11
C ALA A 177 10.76 -6.65 3.61
N VAL A 178 11.28 -7.22 2.52
CA VAL A 178 10.80 -8.52 2.02
C VAL A 178 10.89 -9.58 3.11
N ARG A 179 12.03 -9.67 3.81
CA ARG A 179 12.22 -10.62 4.90
C ARG A 179 11.31 -10.36 6.10
N TYR A 180 11.03 -9.11 6.41
CA TYR A 180 10.21 -8.75 7.58
C TYR A 180 8.74 -9.06 7.32
N PHE A 181 8.22 -8.66 6.16
CA PHE A 181 6.81 -8.73 5.83
C PHE A 181 6.36 -10.05 5.18
N ARG A 182 7.28 -10.94 4.75
CA ARG A 182 6.91 -12.28 4.23
C ARG A 182 6.08 -13.13 5.17
N ASN A 183 6.16 -12.89 6.48
CA ASN A 183 5.37 -13.64 7.47
C ASN A 183 3.92 -13.14 7.58
N ARG A 184 3.53 -12.16 6.76
CA ARG A 184 2.17 -11.63 6.65
C ARG A 184 1.38 -12.25 5.50
N ILE A 185 1.95 -13.23 4.79
CA ILE A 185 1.33 -13.90 3.63
C ILE A 185 1.70 -15.39 3.60
N PRO A 186 0.98 -16.21 2.83
CA PRO A 186 -0.35 -15.93 2.29
C PRO A 186 -1.44 -16.19 3.33
N ARG A 187 -2.52 -15.40 3.28
CA ARG A 187 -3.83 -15.84 3.76
C ARG A 187 -4.49 -16.59 2.61
N SER A 188 -4.61 -17.90 2.72
CA SER A 188 -5.16 -18.74 1.65
C SER A 188 -6.63 -19.06 1.88
N GLU A 189 -7.07 -19.22 3.14
CA GLU A 189 -8.42 -19.65 3.51
C GLU A 189 -9.11 -18.72 4.51
N PRO A 190 -10.46 -18.66 4.55
CA PRO A 190 -11.17 -17.72 5.43
C PRO A 190 -10.87 -17.96 6.92
N HIS A 191 -10.51 -19.19 7.27
CA HIS A 191 -10.18 -19.63 8.63
C HIS A 191 -8.69 -19.47 8.98
N ASP A 192 -7.85 -19.04 8.04
CA ASP A 192 -6.44 -18.76 8.34
C ASP A 192 -6.32 -17.58 9.31
N VAL A 193 -5.11 -17.43 9.88
CA VAL A 193 -4.82 -16.37 10.85
C VAL A 193 -5.25 -15.01 10.27
N PRO A 194 -6.12 -14.25 10.95
CA PRO A 194 -6.76 -13.07 10.37
C PRO A 194 -5.82 -11.88 10.18
N ASP A 195 -4.59 -11.94 10.73
CA ASP A 195 -3.56 -10.91 10.57
C ASP A 195 -2.66 -11.10 9.34
N LEU A 196 -3.02 -12.05 8.48
CA LEU A 196 -2.38 -12.31 7.18
C LEU A 196 -3.15 -11.62 6.04
N PHE A 197 -2.47 -11.44 4.92
CA PHE A 197 -2.97 -10.85 3.68
C PHE A 197 -2.94 -11.89 2.55
N GLU A 198 -3.87 -11.81 1.61
CA GLU A 198 -3.90 -12.69 0.43
C GLU A 198 -2.77 -12.35 -0.56
N ARG A 199 -2.39 -11.06 -0.63
CA ARG A 199 -1.29 -10.55 -1.44
C ARG A 199 -0.53 -9.44 -0.71
N PHE A 200 0.80 -9.39 -0.90
CA PHE A 200 1.63 -8.31 -0.38
C PHE A 200 2.69 -7.92 -1.41
N PHE A 201 2.64 -6.67 -1.86
CA PHE A 201 3.62 -6.10 -2.79
C PHE A 201 4.49 -5.04 -2.11
N ILE A 202 5.74 -4.92 -2.56
CA ILE A 202 6.59 -3.77 -2.28
C ILE A 202 6.72 -2.95 -3.56
N GLY A 203 6.16 -1.74 -3.56
CA GLY A 203 6.29 -0.78 -4.64
C GLY A 203 7.58 0.04 -4.49
N LEU A 204 8.55 -0.19 -5.38
CA LEU A 204 9.79 0.56 -5.47
C LEU A 204 9.62 1.72 -6.46
N TYR A 205 9.78 2.96 -6.00
CA TYR A 205 9.55 4.13 -6.84
C TYR A 205 10.73 5.09 -6.90
N GLU A 206 10.98 5.67 -8.06
CA GLU A 206 12.03 6.68 -8.27
C GLU A 206 11.52 8.05 -7.82
N THR A 207 12.24 8.68 -6.89
CA THR A 207 11.84 9.94 -6.25
C THR A 207 12.20 11.18 -7.07
N ASP A 208 13.23 11.07 -7.91
CA ASP A 208 13.89 12.18 -8.59
C ASP A 208 14.58 11.71 -9.90
N GLY A 209 15.19 12.66 -10.60
CA GLY A 209 15.89 12.41 -11.86
C GLY A 209 14.98 12.07 -13.05
N PRO A 210 15.57 11.63 -14.18
CA PRO A 210 14.83 11.34 -15.41
C PRO A 210 13.80 10.21 -15.29
N ARG A 211 13.95 9.34 -14.29
CA ARG A 211 13.03 8.23 -14.02
C ARG A 211 12.00 8.54 -12.93
N ARG A 212 11.96 9.77 -12.40
CA ARG A 212 11.01 10.17 -11.36
C ARG A 212 9.58 9.77 -11.75
N GLY A 213 8.88 9.12 -10.83
CA GLY A 213 7.49 8.70 -11.05
C GLY A 213 7.35 7.38 -11.79
N THR A 214 8.44 6.68 -12.07
CA THR A 214 8.39 5.24 -12.39
C THR A 214 8.28 4.43 -11.10
N ALA A 215 7.58 3.30 -11.17
CA ALA A 215 7.50 2.32 -10.09
C ALA A 215 7.57 0.90 -10.62
N ALA A 216 8.15 0.00 -9.82
CA ALA A 216 8.19 -1.44 -10.06
C ALA A 216 7.78 -2.17 -8.78
N TYR A 217 7.15 -3.33 -8.91
CA TYR A 217 6.52 -4.00 -7.77
C TYR A 217 7.12 -5.37 -7.56
N TYR A 218 7.66 -5.61 -6.37
CA TYR A 218 8.11 -6.94 -5.95
C TYR A 218 7.00 -7.62 -5.17
N ASP A 219 6.55 -8.78 -5.62
CA ASP A 219 5.65 -9.63 -4.85
C ASP A 219 6.43 -10.31 -3.72
N VAL A 220 6.05 -10.05 -2.48
CA VAL A 220 6.73 -10.55 -1.27
C VAL A 220 6.71 -12.09 -1.22
N ALA A 221 5.76 -12.76 -1.90
CA ALA A 221 5.72 -14.22 -2.00
C ALA A 221 6.89 -14.78 -2.85
N ARG A 222 7.51 -13.97 -3.71
CA ARG A 222 8.58 -14.43 -4.60
C ARG A 222 9.82 -14.86 -3.81
N PRO A 223 10.39 -16.03 -4.13
CA PRO A 223 11.60 -16.50 -3.47
C PRO A 223 12.83 -15.72 -3.95
N ARG A 224 13.90 -15.76 -3.15
CA ARG A 224 15.23 -15.21 -3.48
C ARG A 224 15.23 -13.71 -3.82
N PRO A 225 14.71 -12.83 -2.94
CA PRO A 225 14.91 -11.39 -3.13
C PRO A 225 16.40 -11.05 -3.08
N PRO A 226 16.86 -10.03 -3.83
CA PRO A 226 18.18 -9.47 -3.65
C PRO A 226 18.42 -9.06 -2.19
N ARG A 227 19.57 -9.45 -1.64
CA ARG A 227 19.99 -8.97 -0.30
C ARG A 227 20.21 -7.46 -0.33
N ALA A 228 20.90 -6.99 -1.36
CA ALA A 228 21.14 -5.58 -1.66
C ALA A 228 21.11 -5.38 -3.19
N GLY A 229 21.00 -4.13 -3.60
CA GLY A 229 20.80 -3.78 -4.99
C GLY A 229 19.35 -3.92 -5.42
N ARG A 230 19.08 -3.39 -6.61
CA ARG A 230 17.77 -3.35 -7.24
C ARG A 230 17.36 -4.75 -7.71
N PRO A 231 16.09 -5.15 -7.58
CA PRO A 231 15.61 -6.40 -8.19
C PRO A 231 15.66 -6.31 -9.72
N ASP A 232 15.99 -7.43 -10.36
CA ASP A 232 16.04 -7.52 -11.81
C ASP A 232 14.63 -7.38 -12.41
N ALA A 233 14.56 -7.02 -13.69
CA ALA A 233 13.29 -6.84 -14.40
C ALA A 233 12.39 -8.09 -14.40
N SER A 234 12.96 -9.29 -14.25
CA SER A 234 12.22 -10.57 -14.13
C SER A 234 11.66 -10.83 -12.72
N GLN A 235 12.14 -10.08 -11.71
CA GLN A 235 11.75 -10.23 -10.31
C GLN A 235 10.65 -9.24 -9.90
N VAL A 236 10.39 -8.23 -10.72
CA VAL A 236 9.36 -7.22 -10.49
C VAL A 236 8.29 -7.27 -11.57
N ILE A 237 7.10 -6.82 -11.21
CA ILE A 237 5.96 -6.68 -12.11
C ILE A 237 5.57 -5.20 -12.23
N ARG A 238 4.76 -4.87 -13.23
CA ARG A 238 4.25 -3.51 -13.45
C ARG A 238 2.98 -3.27 -12.62
N PHE A 239 2.54 -2.03 -12.56
CA PHE A 239 1.33 -1.67 -11.82
C PHE A 239 0.10 -2.41 -12.35
N GLU A 240 -0.03 -2.54 -13.67
CA GLU A 240 -1.15 -3.24 -14.32
C GLU A 240 -1.18 -4.72 -13.93
N ASP A 241 -0.01 -5.33 -13.73
CA ASP A 241 0.10 -6.71 -13.29
C ASP A 241 -0.29 -6.85 -11.81
N VAL A 242 0.05 -5.89 -10.96
CA VAL A 242 -0.44 -5.85 -9.56
C VAL A 242 -1.97 -5.80 -9.52
N ILE A 243 -2.59 -4.96 -10.36
CA ILE A 243 -4.04 -4.86 -10.45
C ILE A 243 -4.64 -6.19 -10.90
N ARG A 244 -4.04 -6.84 -11.91
CA ARG A 244 -4.46 -8.17 -12.37
C ARG A 244 -4.35 -9.23 -11.28
N GLU A 245 -3.27 -9.24 -10.50
CA GLU A 245 -3.07 -10.18 -9.39
C GLU A 245 -4.09 -9.97 -8.27
N ILE A 246 -4.38 -8.72 -7.91
CA ILE A 246 -5.41 -8.39 -6.90
C ILE A 246 -6.78 -8.88 -7.37
N ARG A 247 -7.13 -8.62 -8.64
CA ARG A 247 -8.38 -9.10 -9.23
C ARG A 247 -8.44 -10.63 -9.26
N SER A 248 -7.41 -11.29 -9.78
CA SER A 248 -7.38 -12.77 -9.84
C SER A 248 -7.57 -13.37 -8.46
N THR A 249 -6.89 -12.82 -7.45
CA THR A 249 -7.03 -13.28 -6.06
C THR A 249 -8.46 -13.12 -5.55
N TYR A 250 -9.13 -12.02 -5.90
CA TYR A 250 -10.55 -11.83 -5.57
C TYR A 250 -11.46 -12.80 -6.32
N ASP A 251 -11.24 -13.00 -7.62
CA ASP A 251 -12.04 -13.89 -8.47
C ASP A 251 -11.88 -15.35 -8.01
N ASP A 252 -10.65 -15.81 -7.77
CA ASP A 252 -10.33 -17.17 -7.28
C ASP A 252 -11.00 -17.47 -5.93
N ARG A 253 -11.10 -16.45 -5.06
CA ARG A 253 -11.76 -16.56 -3.76
C ARG A 253 -13.28 -16.70 -3.87
N ASN A 254 -13.87 -16.10 -4.89
CA ASN A 254 -15.32 -15.96 -5.03
C ASN A 254 -15.94 -16.90 -6.07
N ASN A 255 -15.11 -17.44 -6.96
CA ASN A 255 -15.51 -18.38 -7.99
C ASN A 255 -14.36 -19.37 -8.23
N PRO A 256 -14.09 -20.27 -7.27
CA PRO A 256 -13.03 -21.26 -7.44
C PRO A 256 -13.30 -22.04 -8.73
N PRO A 257 -12.31 -22.16 -9.64
CA PRO A 257 -12.51 -22.90 -10.88
C PRO A 257 -12.96 -24.33 -10.53
N PHE A 258 -14.10 -24.72 -11.09
CA PHE A 258 -14.57 -26.08 -11.03
C PHE A 258 -13.80 -26.89 -12.06
N ASP A 259 -12.93 -27.79 -11.59
CA ASP A 259 -12.17 -28.71 -12.45
C ASP A 259 -12.63 -30.14 -12.18
N TRP A 260 -13.00 -30.85 -13.25
CA TRP A 260 -13.21 -32.29 -13.19
C TRP A 260 -11.85 -32.98 -13.13
N SER A 261 -11.73 -34.01 -12.29
CA SER A 261 -10.57 -34.91 -12.24
C SER A 261 -10.33 -35.63 -13.57
#